data_AF-A0A7C5RBD0-F1
#
_entry.id   AF-A0A7C5RBD0-F1
#
_cell.length_a   1.000
_cell.length_b   1.000
_cell.length_c   1.000
_cell.angle_alpha   90.00
_cell.angle_beta   90.00
_cell.angle_gamma   90.00
#
_symmetry.space_group_name_H-M   'P 1'
#
loop_
_entity.id
_entity.type
_entity.pdbx_description
1 polymer ?
#
loop_
_entity_poly.entity_id
_entity_poly.type
_entity_poly.pdbx_seq_one_letter_code
_entity_poly.pdbx_strand_id
1 'polypeptide(L)'
;PELAQVRWFGSDGTAQLAEILQDPKAAAFVTNVKWVNPLFAPAENEKKQRVMNYVKQQLGREPDAYAYAAYDILWVYALTLLQVQKVDADLIRKAMPEVAMSYYGAIGRVVLNKAGDLAGADYDLWVVQKVGDKYEWTKAGVYSFTTGTFSWAAGFSL
;
A
#
# COMPACT_ATOMS: atom_id res chain seq x y z
N PRO A 1 23.37 15.08 16.11
CA PRO A 1 24.12 15.24 14.84
C PRO A 1 24.56 13.90 14.23
N GLU A 2 24.78 12.94 15.11
CA GLU A 2 25.23 11.57 14.91
C GLU A 2 24.12 10.71 14.29
N LEU A 3 22.86 10.90 14.71
CA LEU A 3 21.71 10.23 14.12
C LEU A 3 21.49 10.58 12.65
N ALA A 4 21.98 11.73 12.18
CA ALA A 4 21.89 12.10 10.76
C ALA A 4 22.93 11.37 9.88
N GLN A 5 23.86 10.62 10.48
CA GLN A 5 24.94 9.92 9.78
C GLN A 5 24.63 8.43 9.56
N VAL A 6 23.54 7.93 10.12
CA VAL A 6 23.11 6.54 9.95
C VAL A 6 21.91 6.46 9.00
N ARG A 7 21.71 5.28 8.41
CA ARG A 7 20.54 5.01 7.58
C ARG A 7 19.30 4.88 8.46
N TRP A 8 18.23 5.55 8.06
CA TRP A 8 16.90 5.41 8.66
C TRP A 8 15.97 4.71 7.70
N PHE A 9 15.16 3.81 8.25
CA PHE A 9 14.03 3.20 7.55
C PHE A 9 12.78 3.38 8.40
N GLY A 10 11.65 3.55 7.72
CA GLY A 10 10.34 3.55 8.35
C GLY A 10 9.55 2.32 7.97
N SER A 11 8.25 2.46 8.05
CA SER A 11 7.26 1.42 7.76
C SER A 11 6.08 2.03 7.01
N ASP A 12 5.11 1.20 6.69
CA ASP A 12 3.81 1.62 6.21
C ASP A 12 3.08 2.53 7.21
N GLY A 13 3.26 2.31 8.51
CA GLY A 13 2.69 3.15 9.57
C GLY A 13 3.30 4.56 9.66
N THR A 14 4.43 4.81 8.99
CA THR A 14 5.08 6.12 8.94
C THR A 14 5.09 6.75 7.55
N ALA A 15 4.81 5.96 6.51
CA ALA A 15 4.68 6.45 5.16
C ALA A 15 3.53 7.49 5.07
N GLN A 16 3.77 8.58 4.36
CA GLN A 16 2.75 9.59 4.03
C GLN A 16 2.09 10.32 5.22
N LEU A 17 2.65 10.24 6.43
CA LEU A 17 2.18 11.02 7.57
C LEU A 17 2.33 12.53 7.30
N ALA A 18 1.24 13.27 7.41
CA ALA A 18 1.20 14.70 7.12
C ALA A 18 1.95 15.52 8.19
N GLU A 19 1.94 15.03 9.43
CA GLU A 19 2.56 15.63 10.61
C GLU A 19 4.08 15.81 10.43
N ILE A 20 4.72 14.89 9.71
CA ILE A 20 6.16 14.96 9.40
C ILE A 20 6.48 16.20 8.56
N LEU A 21 5.55 16.61 7.68
CA LEU A 21 5.72 17.79 6.83
C LEU A 21 5.38 19.10 7.57
N GLN A 22 4.66 19.03 8.69
CA GLN A 22 4.24 20.20 9.49
C GLN A 22 5.34 20.70 10.43
N ASP A 23 6.28 19.84 10.83
CA ASP A 23 7.48 20.23 11.57
C ASP A 23 8.66 20.42 10.61
N PRO A 24 9.13 21.66 10.38
CA PRO A 24 10.24 21.92 9.46
C PRO A 24 11.54 21.23 9.86
N LYS A 25 11.78 20.97 11.15
CA LYS A 25 12.98 20.26 11.61
C LYS A 25 12.87 18.77 11.32
N ALA A 26 11.70 18.18 11.54
CA ALA A 26 11.44 16.80 11.20
C ALA A 26 11.56 16.60 9.69
N ALA A 27 10.87 17.41 8.89
CA ALA A 27 10.92 17.37 7.43
C ALA A 27 12.35 17.48 6.88
N ALA A 28 13.11 18.47 7.35
CA ALA A 28 14.52 18.65 6.95
C ALA A 28 15.38 17.44 7.33
N PHE A 29 15.18 16.88 8.52
CA PHE A 29 15.93 15.71 8.98
C PHE A 29 15.62 14.47 8.13
N VAL A 30 14.34 14.14 7.92
CA VAL A 30 13.94 12.94 7.18
C VAL A 30 14.31 13.01 5.69
N THR A 31 14.30 14.21 5.11
CA THR A 31 14.84 14.45 3.76
C THR A 31 16.34 14.22 3.72
N ASN A 32 17.09 14.75 4.68
CA ASN A 32 18.56 14.60 4.72
C ASN A 32 19.00 13.13 4.83
N VAL A 33 18.34 12.34 5.68
CA VAL A 33 18.68 10.92 5.86
C VAL A 33 18.04 9.99 4.82
N LYS A 34 17.30 10.55 3.85
CA LYS A 34 16.53 9.82 2.84
C LYS A 34 15.69 8.70 3.46
N TRP A 35 14.87 9.06 4.46
CA TRP A 35 14.09 8.10 5.24
C TRP A 35 13.11 7.33 4.34
N VAL A 36 13.46 6.08 3.98
CA VAL A 36 12.65 5.24 3.09
C VAL A 36 11.57 4.52 3.90
N ASN A 37 10.33 4.64 3.43
CA ASN A 37 9.14 4.08 4.05
C ASN A 37 8.43 3.17 3.02
N PRO A 38 8.46 1.84 3.18
CA PRO A 38 7.71 0.94 2.31
C PRO A 38 6.21 1.05 2.60
N LEU A 39 5.39 1.09 1.56
CA LEU A 39 3.93 1.06 1.66
C LEU A 39 3.39 0.06 0.63
N PHE A 40 2.41 -0.74 1.03
CA PHE A 40 1.74 -1.67 0.11
C PHE A 40 1.30 -0.96 -1.17
N ALA A 41 1.59 -1.55 -2.34
CA ALA A 41 1.26 -0.98 -3.64
C ALA A 41 0.16 -1.79 -4.34
N PRO A 42 -1.12 -1.37 -4.22
CA PRO A 42 -2.21 -1.91 -5.04
C PRO A 42 -1.92 -1.74 -6.54
N ALA A 43 -2.17 -2.79 -7.32
CA ALA A 43 -1.97 -2.77 -8.76
C ALA A 43 -2.70 -1.60 -9.44
N GLU A 44 -2.07 -0.96 -10.42
CA GLU A 44 -2.72 0.09 -11.21
C GLU A 44 -3.71 -0.54 -12.20
N ASN A 45 -5.00 -0.35 -11.94
CA ASN A 45 -6.08 -0.89 -12.76
C ASN A 45 -7.36 -0.02 -12.64
N GLU A 46 -8.33 -0.26 -13.51
CA GLU A 46 -9.58 0.50 -13.57
C GLU A 46 -10.43 0.37 -12.28
N LYS A 47 -10.37 -0.78 -11.58
CA LYS A 47 -11.12 -0.98 -10.33
C LYS A 47 -10.53 -0.13 -9.21
N LYS A 48 -9.20 -0.06 -9.11
CA LYS A 48 -8.50 0.87 -8.20
C LYS A 48 -8.94 2.31 -8.47
N GLN A 49 -8.88 2.77 -9.72
CA GLN A 49 -9.29 4.13 -10.09
C GLN A 49 -10.76 4.40 -9.75
N ARG A 50 -11.65 3.42 -9.95
CA ARG A 50 -13.06 3.54 -9.59
C ARG A 50 -13.25 3.73 -8.08
N VAL A 51 -12.57 2.92 -7.26
CA VAL A 51 -12.62 3.03 -5.79
C VAL A 51 -12.04 4.38 -5.35
N MET A 52 -10.89 4.79 -5.91
CA MET A 52 -10.27 6.09 -5.65
C MET A 52 -11.22 7.25 -5.90
N ASN A 53 -11.81 7.29 -7.10
CA ASN A 53 -12.73 8.37 -7.50
C ASN A 53 -13.97 8.41 -6.61
N TYR A 54 -14.54 7.24 -6.28
CA TYR A 54 -15.69 7.15 -5.39
C TYR A 54 -15.36 7.69 -3.99
N VAL A 55 -14.27 7.22 -3.38
CA VAL A 55 -13.85 7.68 -2.05
C VAL A 55 -13.56 9.17 -2.04
N LYS A 56 -12.88 9.68 -3.08
CA LYS A 56 -12.59 11.12 -3.22
C LYS A 56 -13.86 11.95 -3.34
N GLN A 57 -14.85 11.48 -4.09
CA GLN A 57 -16.16 12.13 -4.21
C GLN A 57 -16.92 12.16 -2.88
N GLN A 58 -16.89 11.08 -2.11
CA GLN A 58 -17.65 10.96 -0.86
C GLN A 58 -16.96 11.65 0.33
N LEU A 59 -15.63 11.57 0.42
CA LEU A 59 -14.87 11.96 1.60
C LEU A 59 -13.95 13.17 1.37
N GLY A 60 -13.83 13.65 0.13
CA GLY A 60 -12.96 14.79 -0.21
C GLY A 60 -11.45 14.50 -0.11
N ARG A 61 -11.06 13.23 0.09
CA ARG A 61 -9.66 12.80 0.22
C ARG A 61 -9.41 11.51 -0.55
N GLU A 62 -8.15 11.30 -0.92
CA GLU A 62 -7.76 10.04 -1.54
C GLU A 62 -7.71 8.91 -0.49
N PRO A 63 -8.13 7.69 -0.87
CA PRO A 63 -7.95 6.52 -0.01
C PRO A 63 -6.47 6.16 0.12
N ASP A 64 -6.07 5.73 1.30
CA ASP A 64 -4.79 5.06 1.51
C ASP A 64 -4.77 3.68 0.85
N ALA A 65 -3.58 3.07 0.78
CA ALA A 65 -3.38 1.76 0.18
C ALA A 65 -4.27 0.65 0.80
N TYR A 66 -4.58 0.75 2.09
CA TYR A 66 -5.33 -0.25 2.83
C TYR A 66 -6.84 -0.14 2.64
N ALA A 67 -7.37 1.03 2.27
CA ALA A 67 -8.76 1.17 1.88
C ALA A 67 -9.11 0.31 0.65
N TYR A 68 -8.19 0.15 -0.30
CA TYR A 68 -8.39 -0.77 -1.44
C TYR A 68 -8.40 -2.23 -1.01
N ALA A 69 -7.51 -2.62 -0.08
CA ALA A 69 -7.49 -3.96 0.47
C ALA A 69 -8.79 -4.26 1.24
N ALA A 70 -9.26 -3.34 2.08
CA ALA A 70 -10.52 -3.48 2.81
C ALA A 70 -11.72 -3.62 1.87
N TYR A 71 -11.74 -2.84 0.78
CA TYR A 71 -12.78 -2.93 -0.25
C TYR A 71 -12.82 -4.34 -0.89
N ASP A 72 -11.67 -4.88 -1.26
CA ASP A 72 -11.57 -6.19 -1.89
C ASP A 72 -11.87 -7.33 -0.90
N ILE A 73 -11.45 -7.22 0.37
CA ILE A 73 -11.78 -8.18 1.44
C ILE A 73 -13.30 -8.32 1.58
N LEU A 74 -14.04 -7.21 1.60
CA LEU A 74 -15.49 -7.24 1.69
C LEU A 74 -16.13 -7.98 0.51
N TRP A 75 -15.64 -7.74 -0.71
CA TRP A 75 -16.13 -8.45 -1.90
C TRP A 75 -15.84 -9.94 -1.86
N VAL A 76 -14.61 -10.34 -1.54
CA VAL A 76 -14.23 -11.74 -1.42
C VAL A 76 -15.08 -12.44 -0.35
N TYR A 77 -15.30 -11.80 0.80
CA TYR A 77 -16.13 -12.35 1.85
C TYR A 77 -17.60 -12.50 1.42
N ALA A 78 -18.18 -11.47 0.79
CA ALA A 78 -19.54 -11.50 0.29
C ALA A 78 -19.75 -12.58 -0.78
N LEU A 79 -18.82 -12.70 -1.74
CA LEU A 79 -18.85 -13.75 -2.76
C LEU A 79 -18.72 -15.14 -2.13
N THR A 80 -17.91 -15.29 -1.09
CA THR A 80 -17.78 -16.55 -0.35
C THR A 80 -19.08 -16.92 0.36
N LEU A 81 -19.75 -15.97 0.98
CA LEU A 81 -21.08 -16.18 1.58
C LEU A 81 -22.10 -16.60 0.52
N LEU A 82 -22.08 -16.00 -0.67
CA LEU A 82 -22.94 -16.38 -1.78
C LEU A 82 -22.62 -17.78 -2.32
N GLN A 83 -21.36 -18.22 -2.30
CA GLN A 83 -21.02 -19.59 -2.70
C GLN A 83 -21.47 -20.62 -1.66
N VAL A 84 -21.32 -20.32 -0.38
CA VAL A 84 -21.63 -21.24 0.73
C VAL A 84 -23.12 -21.25 1.09
N GLN A 85 -23.86 -20.17 0.82
CA GLN A 85 -25.28 -19.99 1.15
C GLN A 85 -25.59 -20.17 2.65
N LYS A 86 -24.59 -19.94 3.51
CA LYS A 86 -24.68 -20.08 4.97
C LYS A 86 -23.64 -19.21 5.65
N VAL A 87 -24.02 -18.59 6.77
CA VAL A 87 -23.07 -17.90 7.65
C VAL A 87 -22.45 -18.92 8.60
N ASP A 88 -21.35 -19.54 8.16
CA ASP A 88 -20.65 -20.60 8.87
C ASP A 88 -19.14 -20.45 8.68
N ALA A 89 -18.40 -20.23 9.77
CA ALA A 89 -16.99 -19.84 9.71
C ALA A 89 -16.11 -20.92 9.07
N ASP A 90 -16.38 -22.20 9.31
CA ASP A 90 -15.58 -23.29 8.76
C ASP A 90 -15.82 -23.48 7.26
N LEU A 91 -17.08 -23.37 6.83
CA LEU A 91 -17.42 -23.40 5.41
C LEU A 91 -16.82 -22.20 4.66
N ILE A 92 -16.92 -21.00 5.24
CA ILE A 92 -16.32 -19.78 4.67
C ILE A 92 -14.81 -19.93 4.56
N ARG A 93 -14.13 -20.33 5.63
CA ARG A 93 -12.67 -20.54 5.64
C ARG A 93 -12.23 -21.55 4.58
N LYS A 94 -13.02 -22.60 4.36
CA LYS A 94 -12.73 -23.64 3.36
C LYS A 94 -12.91 -23.14 1.92
N ALA A 95 -13.94 -22.33 1.66
CA ALA A 95 -14.28 -21.86 0.31
C ALA A 95 -13.51 -20.59 -0.11
N MET A 96 -13.13 -19.73 0.85
CA MET A 96 -12.55 -18.41 0.59
C MET A 96 -11.30 -18.44 -0.32
N PRO A 97 -10.34 -19.38 -0.20
CA PRO A 97 -9.16 -19.38 -1.07
C PRO A 97 -9.50 -19.53 -2.55
N GLU A 98 -10.52 -20.35 -2.88
CA GLU A 98 -10.98 -20.53 -4.27
C GLU A 98 -11.65 -19.27 -4.79
N VAL A 99 -12.54 -18.68 -3.98
CA VAL A 99 -13.23 -17.42 -4.30
C VAL A 99 -12.23 -16.30 -4.52
N ALA A 100 -11.29 -16.13 -3.60
CA ALA A 100 -10.22 -15.12 -3.68
C ALA A 100 -9.43 -15.27 -4.98
N MET A 101 -8.99 -16.49 -5.32
CA MET A 101 -8.22 -16.77 -6.53
C MET A 101 -8.99 -16.43 -7.82
N SER A 102 -10.32 -16.57 -7.81
CA SER A 102 -11.19 -16.19 -8.93
C SER A 102 -11.48 -14.69 -9.01
N TYR A 103 -11.18 -13.94 -7.95
CA TYR A 103 -11.48 -12.53 -7.83
C TYR A 103 -10.33 -11.64 -8.32
N TYR A 104 -10.67 -10.65 -9.15
CA TYR A 104 -9.78 -9.57 -9.55
C TYR A 104 -10.37 -8.24 -9.08
N GLY A 105 -9.70 -7.61 -8.12
CA GLY A 105 -10.17 -6.46 -7.37
C GLY A 105 -9.38 -5.18 -7.62
N ALA A 106 -9.57 -4.20 -6.74
CA ALA A 106 -8.81 -2.96 -6.72
C ALA A 106 -7.32 -3.19 -6.47
N ILE A 107 -6.93 -4.16 -5.64
CA ILE A 107 -5.53 -4.50 -5.39
C ILE A 107 -4.92 -5.39 -6.48
N GLY A 108 -5.74 -5.87 -7.43
CA GLY A 108 -5.35 -6.80 -8.49
C GLY A 108 -5.79 -8.23 -8.19
N ARG A 109 -4.93 -9.21 -8.50
CA ARG A 109 -5.22 -10.64 -8.25
C ARG A 109 -5.09 -10.95 -6.76
N VAL A 110 -6.08 -11.61 -6.19
CA VAL A 110 -6.08 -12.01 -4.77
C VAL A 110 -5.76 -13.50 -4.67
N VAL A 111 -4.47 -13.84 -4.58
CA VAL A 111 -4.04 -15.23 -4.38
C VAL A 111 -3.59 -15.40 -2.95
N LEU A 112 -4.17 -16.35 -2.23
CA LEU A 112 -3.80 -16.64 -0.84
C LEU A 112 -2.78 -17.78 -0.77
N ASN A 113 -1.81 -17.67 0.13
CA ASN A 113 -0.86 -18.73 0.46
C ASN A 113 -1.52 -19.77 1.40
N LYS A 114 -0.77 -20.81 1.80
CA LYS A 114 -1.28 -21.86 2.69
C LYS A 114 -1.67 -21.37 4.10
N ALA A 115 -1.11 -20.25 4.55
CA ALA A 115 -1.43 -19.62 5.83
C ALA A 115 -2.64 -18.67 5.74
N GLY A 116 -3.10 -18.33 4.53
CA GLY A 116 -4.20 -17.42 4.28
C GLY A 116 -3.78 -15.97 4.00
N ASP A 117 -2.48 -15.67 3.93
CA ASP A 117 -1.99 -14.34 3.55
C ASP A 117 -2.00 -14.17 2.02
N LEU A 118 -1.93 -12.93 1.54
CA LEU A 118 -1.59 -12.69 0.14
C LEU A 118 -0.26 -13.37 -0.21
N ALA A 119 -0.27 -14.14 -1.29
CA ALA A 119 0.87 -14.93 -1.74
C ALA A 119 2.02 -14.06 -2.26
N GLY A 120 1.75 -12.79 -2.58
CA GLY A 120 2.73 -11.80 -3.03
C GLY A 120 2.15 -10.40 -3.00
N ALA A 121 3.03 -9.41 -2.82
CA ALA A 121 2.67 -8.00 -2.77
C ALA A 121 3.84 -7.12 -3.22
N ASP A 122 3.55 -6.15 -4.09
CA ASP A 122 4.48 -5.09 -4.44
C ASP A 122 4.41 -3.97 -3.40
N TYR A 123 5.49 -3.19 -3.29
CA TYR A 123 5.58 -2.07 -2.34
C TYR A 123 6.13 -0.83 -3.04
N ASP A 124 5.47 0.30 -2.82
CA ASP A 124 6.01 1.62 -3.17
C ASP A 124 6.94 2.08 -2.05
N LEU A 125 8.08 2.69 -2.41
CA LEU A 125 9.06 3.21 -1.47
C LEU A 125 8.94 4.72 -1.41
N TRP A 126 8.45 5.23 -0.29
CA TRP A 126 8.19 6.65 -0.09
C TRP A 126 9.30 7.33 0.69
N VAL A 127 9.60 8.58 0.31
CA VAL A 127 10.54 9.46 1.00
C VAL A 127 9.97 10.87 1.03
N VAL A 128 10.48 11.71 1.92
CA VAL A 128 10.22 13.15 1.88
C VAL A 128 11.32 13.83 1.06
N GLN A 129 10.95 14.56 0.02
CA GLN A 129 11.86 15.36 -0.79
C GLN A 129 11.47 16.83 -0.74
N LYS A 130 12.44 17.70 -1.01
CA LYS A 130 12.18 19.12 -1.23
C LYS A 130 11.76 19.33 -2.69
N VAL A 131 10.51 19.74 -2.89
CA VAL A 131 9.92 20.06 -4.20
C VAL A 131 9.67 21.57 -4.24
N GLY A 132 10.54 22.30 -4.95
CA GLY A 132 10.58 23.76 -4.87
C GLY A 132 10.92 24.23 -3.46
N ASP A 133 10.03 25.02 -2.86
CA ASP A 133 10.19 25.57 -1.50
C ASP A 133 9.52 24.73 -0.40
N LYS A 134 8.90 23.60 -0.76
CA LYS A 134 8.12 22.76 0.17
C LYS A 134 8.71 21.36 0.29
N TYR A 135 8.40 20.70 1.41
CA TYR A 135 8.65 19.27 1.60
C TYR A 135 7.42 18.48 1.22
N GLU A 136 7.60 17.43 0.43
CA GLU A 136 6.52 16.57 -0.05
C GLU A 136 6.91 15.09 0.02
N TRP A 137 5.93 14.25 0.34
CA TRP A 137 6.06 12.80 0.17
C TRP A 137 6.09 12.46 -1.31
N THR A 138 7.11 11.72 -1.73
CA THR A 138 7.33 11.34 -3.13
C THR A 138 7.71 9.88 -3.20
N LYS A 139 7.30 9.22 -4.29
CA LYS A 139 7.72 7.85 -4.56
C LYS A 139 9.16 7.84 -5.08
N ALA A 140 10.06 7.27 -4.29
CA ALA A 140 11.47 7.10 -4.62
C ALA A 140 11.78 5.77 -5.30
N GLY A 141 10.89 4.78 -5.23
CA GLY A 141 11.14 3.48 -5.82
C GLY A 141 9.99 2.50 -5.62
N VAL A 142 10.23 1.27 -6.08
CA VAL A 142 9.28 0.15 -6.00
C VAL A 142 10.06 -1.13 -5.70
N TYR A 143 9.53 -1.97 -4.81
CA TYR A 143 9.87 -3.38 -4.73
C TYR A 143 8.84 -4.19 -5.51
N SER A 144 9.29 -5.01 -6.46
CA SER A 144 8.42 -5.97 -7.15
C SER A 144 8.60 -7.37 -6.57
N PHE A 145 7.51 -7.96 -6.11
CA PHE A 145 7.47 -9.34 -5.64
C PHE A 145 7.79 -10.33 -6.77
N THR A 146 7.29 -10.06 -7.98
CA THR A 146 7.43 -10.97 -9.12
C THR A 146 8.89 -11.17 -9.52
N THR A 147 9.69 -10.11 -9.49
CA THR A 147 11.13 -10.17 -9.82
C THR A 147 12.02 -10.30 -8.59
N GLY A 148 11.50 -10.01 -7.39
CA GLY A 148 12.28 -9.93 -6.17
C GLY A 148 13.29 -8.76 -6.16
N THR A 149 13.03 -7.70 -6.92
CA THR A 149 13.98 -6.60 -7.11
C THR A 149 13.42 -5.24 -6.70
N PHE A 150 14.35 -4.37 -6.29
CA PHE A 150 14.09 -2.95 -6.06
C PHE A 150 14.43 -2.16 -7.33
N SER A 151 13.60 -1.18 -7.67
CA SER A 151 13.88 -0.16 -8.68
C SER A 151 13.70 1.22 -8.06
N TRP A 152 14.53 2.17 -8.48
CA TRP A 152 14.52 3.54 -7.95
C TRP A 152 14.05 4.52 -9.03
N ALA A 153 13.37 5.58 -8.60
CA ALA A 153 13.01 6.70 -9.45
C ALA A 153 14.30 7.33 -10.03
N ALA A 154 14.21 7.85 -11.26
CA ALA A 154 15.34 8.47 -11.92
C ALA A 154 15.95 9.59 -11.04
N GLY A 155 17.26 9.56 -10.86
CA GLY A 155 17.99 10.52 -10.03
C GLY A 155 17.94 10.26 -8.51
N PHE A 156 17.16 9.27 -8.05
CA PHE A 156 17.18 8.86 -6.65
C PHE A 156 18.20 7.73 -6.45
N SER A 157 19.05 7.90 -5.44
CA SER A 157 19.94 6.85 -4.94
C SER A 157 19.95 6.89 -3.42
N LEU A 158 20.20 5.74 -2.83
CA LEU A 158 20.16 5.55 -1.39
C LEU A 158 21.52 5.86 -0.76
#